data_AF-A0A662X6C3-F1
#
_entry.id   AF-A0A662X6C3-F1
#
_cell.length_a   1.000
_cell.length_b   1.000
_cell.length_c   1.000
_cell.angle_alpha   90.00
_cell.angle_beta   90.00
_cell.angle_gamma   90.00
#
_symmetry.space_group_name_H-M   'P 1'
#
loop_
_entity.id
_entity.type
_entity.pdbx_description
1 polymer ?
#
loop_
_entity_poly.entity_id
_entity_poly.type
_entity_poly.pdbx_seq_one_letter_code
_entity_poly.pdbx_strand_id
1 'polypeptide(L)'
;MFRIHRSAASSLSAPSARAALHRRLPALGAASRANGASSSFSRRSFRTIPGEGADKRAIFQQKGLYRENMEKDSCGVGMIASLKKQPSRSTVVQANEMLVRMSHRGGCGCDPASGDGAGMLVALPHEFIQRVARDGEFGEAAKLATLTKEKYAVGNVFFNKSAPDAIPQAKKTFDDMAEAMGMKILGWRAMPTTANTLGATSLASEPHVEQVMVLNEDPQLSGDNFEKELLRLRNMVTAVNEKKFSDFYVNSLSNRTITYKGQLTPEQLFEYYDDLSAKDF
;
A
#
# COMPACT_ATOMS: atom_id res chain seq x y z
N MET A 1 24.10 -62.11 -1.06
CA MET A 1 24.81 -62.89 -0.01
C MET A 1 25.63 -61.89 0.78
N PHE A 2 25.25 -61.36 1.95
CA PHE A 2 24.07 -61.48 2.85
C PHE A 2 23.56 -60.05 3.20
N ARG A 3 22.37 -59.72 3.74
CA ARG A 3 21.17 -60.41 4.28
C ARG A 3 21.23 -61.07 5.68
N ILE A 4 21.10 -60.27 6.76
CA ILE A 4 20.21 -60.45 7.96
C ILE A 4 20.42 -59.22 8.90
N HIS A 5 19.42 -58.38 9.27
CA HIS A 5 18.30 -58.55 10.24
C HIS A 5 18.77 -58.50 11.73
N ARG A 6 18.07 -57.90 12.72
CA ARG A 6 16.74 -57.21 12.76
C ARG A 6 16.48 -56.43 14.08
N SER A 7 15.39 -55.64 14.11
CA SER A 7 14.47 -55.33 15.26
C SER A 7 14.86 -54.33 16.36
N ALA A 8 13.92 -53.75 17.15
CA ALA A 8 12.50 -53.36 16.91
C ALA A 8 11.86 -52.66 18.15
N ALA A 9 11.08 -51.58 17.93
CA ALA A 9 9.98 -51.04 18.79
C ALA A 9 9.29 -49.90 17.98
N SER A 10 7.98 -49.88 17.65
CA SER A 10 6.75 -49.71 18.47
C SER A 10 6.70 -48.40 19.26
N SER A 11 5.64 -47.57 19.24
CA SER A 11 4.32 -47.60 18.56
C SER A 11 3.72 -46.18 18.58
N LEU A 12 2.77 -45.79 17.70
CA LEU A 12 1.31 -45.91 17.91
C LEU A 12 0.54 -45.40 16.68
N SER A 13 -0.69 -45.88 16.48
CA SER A 13 -1.62 -45.43 15.43
C SER A 13 -2.80 -44.65 16.01
N ALA A 14 -3.29 -43.63 15.29
CA ALA A 14 -4.43 -42.81 15.69
C ALA A 14 -5.73 -43.27 15.00
N PRO A 15 -6.84 -43.47 15.73
CA PRO A 15 -8.15 -43.80 15.15
C PRO A 15 -8.94 -42.53 14.75
N SER A 16 -9.87 -42.69 13.82
CA SER A 16 -10.79 -41.61 13.40
C SER A 16 -12.07 -41.57 14.24
N ALA A 17 -12.57 -40.36 14.50
CA ALA A 17 -13.93 -40.14 15.00
C ALA A 17 -14.51 -38.85 14.40
N ARG A 18 -15.63 -38.96 13.67
CA ARG A 18 -16.28 -37.85 12.96
C ARG A 18 -17.65 -37.58 13.59
N ALA A 19 -17.69 -36.72 14.62
CA ALA A 19 -18.91 -36.38 15.34
C ALA A 19 -19.53 -35.07 14.83
N ALA A 20 -20.79 -35.11 14.39
CA ALA A 20 -21.55 -33.93 14.00
C ALA A 20 -22.34 -33.38 15.20
N LEU A 21 -22.39 -32.05 15.35
CA LEU A 21 -23.12 -31.39 16.44
C LEU A 21 -23.86 -30.16 15.92
N HIS A 22 -25.10 -30.37 15.48
CA HIS A 22 -26.02 -29.27 15.17
C HIS A 22 -26.38 -28.51 16.45
N ARG A 23 -26.18 -27.19 16.47
CA ARG A 23 -26.93 -26.28 17.35
C ARG A 23 -27.87 -25.42 16.52
N ARG A 24 -29.17 -25.54 16.80
CA ARG A 24 -30.22 -24.70 16.23
C ARG A 24 -30.28 -23.37 16.98
N LEU A 25 -30.48 -22.27 16.28
CA LEU A 25 -30.93 -21.00 16.86
C LEU A 25 -32.46 -20.90 16.73
N PRO A 26 -33.20 -20.45 17.77
CA PRO A 26 -34.64 -20.26 17.69
C PRO A 26 -35.01 -18.94 16.99
N ALA A 27 -36.20 -18.88 16.40
CA ALA A 27 -36.72 -17.69 15.74
C ALA A 27 -37.42 -16.73 16.73
N LEU A 28 -37.37 -15.44 16.43
CA LEU A 28 -38.18 -14.40 17.09
C LEU A 28 -39.43 -14.11 16.24
N GLY A 29 -40.62 -14.35 16.81
CA GLY A 29 -41.92 -14.05 16.18
C GLY A 29 -42.44 -12.64 16.50
N ALA A 30 -43.42 -12.17 15.71
CA ALA A 30 -43.97 -10.82 15.83
C ALA A 30 -45.44 -10.80 16.31
N ALA A 31 -45.74 -9.92 17.27
CA ALA A 31 -47.07 -9.54 17.78
C ALA A 31 -46.90 -8.36 18.77
N SER A 32 -47.86 -7.48 19.09
CA SER A 32 -49.07 -7.00 18.40
C SER A 32 -49.54 -5.67 19.06
N ARG A 33 -50.64 -5.07 18.58
CA ARG A 33 -51.33 -3.87 19.13
C ARG A 33 -52.02 -4.20 20.48
N ALA A 34 -52.64 -3.31 21.29
CA ALA A 34 -53.09 -1.90 21.25
C ALA A 34 -53.26 -1.39 22.73
N ASN A 35 -53.89 -0.27 23.15
CA ASN A 35 -54.61 0.87 22.54
C ASN A 35 -54.74 2.07 23.54
N GLY A 36 -55.13 3.27 23.08
CA GLY A 36 -55.78 4.34 23.88
C GLY A 36 -54.86 5.33 24.64
N ALA A 37 -55.31 6.54 25.00
CA ALA A 37 -56.57 7.25 24.69
C ALA A 37 -56.44 8.79 24.83
N SER A 38 -57.37 9.55 24.22
CA SER A 38 -57.83 10.94 24.50
C SER A 38 -56.80 12.00 25.00
N SER A 39 -56.68 13.20 24.43
CA SER A 39 -57.67 14.07 23.75
C SER A 39 -56.92 15.16 22.92
N SER A 40 -57.50 16.19 22.30
CA SER A 40 -58.87 16.72 22.27
C SER A 40 -59.23 17.27 20.86
N PHE A 41 -59.80 18.47 20.74
CA PHE A 41 -60.14 19.12 19.47
C PHE A 41 -60.08 20.66 19.61
N SER A 42 -59.42 21.35 18.67
CA SER A 42 -59.61 22.78 18.47
C SER A 42 -59.32 23.16 17.03
N ARG A 43 -60.37 23.31 16.22
CA ARG A 43 -60.25 23.87 14.86
C ARG A 43 -60.31 25.40 14.99
N ARG A 44 -59.17 26.08 14.82
CA ARG A 44 -59.17 27.50 14.41
C ARG A 44 -58.92 27.59 12.91
N SER A 45 -59.58 28.56 12.28
CA SER A 45 -59.76 28.66 10.84
C SER A 45 -58.52 29.14 10.09
N PHE A 46 -58.45 28.81 8.80
CA PHE A 46 -57.52 29.42 7.86
C PHE A 46 -57.64 30.95 7.87
N ARG A 47 -56.50 31.63 7.92
CA ARG A 47 -56.27 32.96 7.35
C ARG A 47 -54.97 32.91 6.58
N THR A 48 -54.94 33.50 5.39
CA THR A 48 -53.82 33.39 4.44
C THR A 48 -53.41 34.75 3.90
N ILE A 49 -52.11 35.06 4.01
CA ILE A 49 -51.34 35.96 3.11
C ILE A 49 -51.70 37.46 3.30
N PRO A 50 -50.77 38.43 3.12
CA PRO A 50 -49.37 38.36 2.65
C PRO A 50 -48.32 38.51 3.78
N GLY A 51 -47.01 38.40 3.54
CA GLY A 51 -46.33 37.99 2.30
C GLY A 51 -45.13 38.89 1.94
N GLU A 52 -43.92 38.48 2.32
CA GLU A 52 -42.67 39.15 1.92
C GLU A 52 -41.51 38.15 1.83
N GLY A 53 -40.54 38.40 0.95
CA GLY A 53 -39.64 37.38 0.38
C GLY A 53 -38.35 37.09 1.16
N ALA A 54 -38.44 36.63 2.41
CA ALA A 54 -37.26 36.11 3.11
C ALA A 54 -36.88 34.69 2.63
N ASP A 55 -35.66 34.52 2.09
CA ASP A 55 -35.16 33.19 1.70
C ASP A 55 -35.03 32.28 2.92
N LYS A 56 -35.81 31.20 2.94
CA LYS A 56 -35.84 30.22 4.04
C LYS A 56 -34.53 29.44 4.18
N ARG A 57 -33.62 29.50 3.20
CA ARG A 57 -32.25 28.96 3.30
C ARG A 57 -31.40 29.72 4.33
N ALA A 58 -31.62 31.03 4.49
CA ALA A 58 -30.85 31.87 5.40
C ALA A 58 -31.05 31.57 6.90
N ILE A 59 -32.03 30.74 7.27
CA ILE A 59 -32.37 30.43 8.67
C ILE A 59 -31.58 29.23 9.21
N PHE A 60 -30.83 28.50 8.36
CA PHE A 60 -29.80 27.54 8.80
C PHE A 60 -28.50 28.22 9.24
N GLN A 61 -28.58 29.30 10.03
CA GLN A 61 -27.39 29.91 10.63
C GLN A 61 -26.74 28.94 11.64
N GLN A 62 -25.55 28.45 11.27
CA GLN A 62 -24.54 27.71 12.03
C GLN A 62 -24.90 27.34 13.49
N LYS A 63 -25.71 26.29 13.68
CA LYS A 63 -25.94 25.65 14.98
C LYS A 63 -24.89 24.57 15.29
N GLY A 64 -23.62 24.93 15.23
CA GLY A 64 -22.49 24.03 15.51
C GLY A 64 -21.16 24.78 15.59
N LEU A 65 -20.10 24.07 16.00
CA LEU A 65 -18.73 24.62 16.04
C LEU A 65 -18.10 24.72 14.63
N TYR A 66 -18.69 24.07 13.63
CA TYR A 66 -18.24 24.17 12.24
C TYR A 66 -18.51 25.57 11.68
N ARG A 67 -17.45 26.18 11.13
CA ARG A 67 -17.52 27.40 10.33
C ARG A 67 -17.00 27.09 8.94
N GLU A 68 -17.81 27.39 7.94
CA GLU A 68 -17.49 27.21 6.51
C GLU A 68 -16.20 27.94 6.11
N ASN A 69 -15.99 29.16 6.61
CA ASN A 69 -14.75 29.92 6.42
C ASN A 69 -13.55 29.45 7.26
N MET A 70 -13.65 28.30 7.93
CA MET A 70 -12.53 27.60 8.58
C MET A 70 -12.43 26.13 8.13
N GLU A 71 -13.01 25.79 6.98
CA GLU A 71 -12.58 24.59 6.25
C GLU A 71 -11.07 24.68 5.98
N LYS A 72 -10.35 23.58 6.26
CA LYS A 72 -8.93 23.46 5.98
C LYS A 72 -8.77 22.46 4.85
N ASP A 73 -7.98 22.84 3.84
CA ASP A 73 -7.68 21.94 2.73
C ASP A 73 -7.01 20.66 3.23
N SER A 74 -7.50 19.53 2.71
CA SER A 74 -6.84 18.23 2.87
C SER A 74 -5.81 18.02 1.77
N CYS A 75 -4.79 17.20 2.05
CA CYS A 75 -3.72 16.87 1.11
C CYS A 75 -4.29 16.43 -0.25
N GLY A 76 -3.66 16.89 -1.34
CA GLY A 76 -4.07 16.56 -2.70
C GLY A 76 -3.96 15.05 -2.99
N VAL A 77 -5.06 14.45 -3.48
CA VAL A 77 -5.10 13.06 -3.96
C VAL A 77 -5.84 13.02 -5.28
N GLY A 78 -5.32 12.26 -6.25
CA GLY A 78 -5.92 12.07 -7.56
C GLY A 78 -5.51 10.73 -8.19
N MET A 79 -6.13 10.38 -9.31
CA MET A 79 -5.88 9.12 -10.02
C MET A 79 -6.09 9.32 -11.54
N ILE A 80 -5.14 8.84 -12.34
CA ILE A 80 -5.28 8.69 -13.80
C ILE A 80 -5.36 7.20 -14.13
N ALA A 81 -6.32 6.78 -14.96
CA ALA A 81 -6.54 5.38 -15.30
C ALA A 81 -6.90 5.18 -16.79
N SER A 82 -6.25 4.22 -17.45
CA SER A 82 -6.51 3.88 -18.86
C SER A 82 -7.62 2.83 -18.98
N LEU A 83 -8.82 3.25 -19.41
CA LEU A 83 -9.95 2.33 -19.66
C LEU A 83 -9.67 1.29 -20.77
N LYS A 84 -8.63 1.50 -21.60
CA LYS A 84 -8.19 0.56 -22.64
C LYS A 84 -7.48 -0.68 -22.10
N LYS A 85 -7.15 -0.73 -20.80
CA LYS A 85 -6.37 -1.81 -20.14
C LYS A 85 -4.97 -2.07 -20.74
N GLN A 86 -4.48 -1.15 -21.57
CA GLN A 86 -3.13 -1.17 -22.11
C GLN A 86 -2.23 -0.28 -21.24
N PRO A 87 -1.04 -0.76 -20.80
CA PRO A 87 -0.03 0.09 -20.17
C PRO A 87 0.32 1.27 -21.09
N SER A 88 0.58 2.43 -20.49
CA SER A 88 1.00 3.60 -21.27
C SER A 88 1.74 4.60 -20.40
N ARG A 89 2.96 4.95 -20.84
CA ARG A 89 3.79 6.02 -20.26
C ARG A 89 3.03 7.34 -20.09
N SER A 90 2.05 7.64 -20.95
CA SER A 90 1.24 8.86 -20.86
C SER A 90 0.42 8.94 -19.56
N THR A 91 -0.03 7.81 -19.01
CA THR A 91 -0.75 7.77 -17.73
C THR A 91 0.17 8.19 -16.58
N VAL A 92 1.44 7.78 -16.61
CA VAL A 92 2.44 8.16 -15.59
C VAL A 92 2.83 9.64 -15.72
N VAL A 93 2.99 10.15 -16.95
CA VAL A 93 3.24 11.59 -17.20
C VAL A 93 2.04 12.46 -16.78
N GLN A 94 0.81 12.04 -17.10
CA GLN A 94 -0.42 12.76 -16.69
C GLN A 94 -0.62 12.72 -15.16
N ALA A 95 -0.27 11.61 -14.50
CA ALA A 95 -0.28 11.52 -13.04
C ALA A 95 0.75 12.47 -12.41
N ASN A 96 1.90 12.69 -13.05
CA ASN A 96 2.88 13.68 -12.59
C ASN A 96 2.41 15.12 -12.79
N GLU A 97 1.84 15.47 -13.94
CA GLU A 97 1.25 16.81 -14.11
C GLU A 97 0.15 17.05 -13.06
N MET A 98 -0.77 16.09 -12.88
CA MET A 98 -1.81 16.16 -11.85
C MET A 98 -1.23 16.35 -10.44
N LEU A 99 -0.14 15.65 -10.10
CA LEU A 99 0.56 15.80 -8.83
C LEU A 99 1.14 17.22 -8.66
N VAL A 100 1.84 17.75 -9.67
CA VAL A 100 2.38 19.13 -9.65
C VAL A 100 1.28 20.20 -9.64
N ARG A 101 0.11 19.96 -10.26
CA ARG A 101 -1.03 20.89 -10.12
C ARG A 101 -1.58 20.93 -8.68
N MET A 102 -1.30 19.92 -7.85
CA MET A 102 -1.73 19.87 -6.44
C MET A 102 -0.74 20.49 -5.45
N SER A 103 0.39 21.09 -5.86
CA SER A 103 1.36 21.71 -4.94
C SER A 103 0.79 22.83 -4.06
N HIS A 104 -0.27 23.50 -4.50
CA HIS A 104 -1.04 24.46 -3.69
C HIS A 104 -1.75 23.81 -2.46
N ARG A 105 -1.74 22.47 -2.37
CA ARG A 105 -2.25 21.63 -1.26
C ARG A 105 -1.14 20.82 -0.59
N GLY A 106 0.12 21.03 -0.97
CA GLY A 106 1.28 20.41 -0.37
C GLY A 106 1.66 21.12 0.92
N GLY A 107 1.86 20.36 2.00
CA GLY A 107 2.56 20.87 3.17
C GLY A 107 4.03 21.11 2.84
N CYS A 108 4.56 22.25 3.28
CA CYS A 108 5.98 22.60 3.19
C CYS A 108 6.52 22.76 4.61
N GLY A 109 7.75 22.30 4.83
CA GLY A 109 8.42 22.35 6.12
C GLY A 109 8.95 23.74 6.47
N CYS A 110 9.99 23.79 7.32
CA CYS A 110 10.63 25.04 7.71
C CYS A 110 11.47 25.70 6.59
N ASP A 111 11.71 24.98 5.49
CA ASP A 111 12.37 25.48 4.28
C ASP A 111 11.53 25.12 3.03
N PRO A 112 11.52 25.94 1.95
CA PRO A 112 10.65 25.73 0.79
C PRO A 112 10.98 24.50 -0.08
N ALA A 113 12.13 23.86 0.12
CA ALA A 113 12.55 22.69 -0.65
C ALA A 113 12.31 21.38 0.12
N SER A 114 11.85 21.44 1.37
CA SER A 114 11.36 20.29 2.14
C SER A 114 9.83 20.24 2.08
N GLY A 115 9.27 19.35 1.25
CA GLY A 115 7.83 19.04 1.30
C GLY A 115 7.49 18.00 2.36
N ASP A 116 6.30 18.08 2.97
CA ASP A 116 5.83 17.09 3.96
C ASP A 116 5.72 15.67 3.35
N GLY A 117 5.47 15.58 2.05
CA GLY A 117 5.61 14.35 1.28
C GLY A 117 4.86 14.36 -0.05
N ALA A 118 5.45 13.72 -1.06
CA ALA A 118 4.86 13.48 -2.36
C ALA A 118 5.14 12.05 -2.82
N GLY A 119 4.30 11.52 -3.71
CA GLY A 119 4.46 10.16 -4.22
C GLY A 119 3.39 9.73 -5.22
N MET A 120 3.67 8.62 -5.88
CA MET A 120 2.83 7.98 -6.88
C MET A 120 2.84 6.46 -6.67
N LEU A 121 1.65 5.85 -6.67
CA LEU A 121 1.48 4.41 -6.80
C LEU A 121 1.16 4.11 -8.27
N VAL A 122 1.92 3.21 -8.88
CA VAL A 122 1.76 2.80 -10.27
C VAL A 122 1.56 1.28 -10.36
N ALA A 123 1.07 0.81 -11.51
CA ALA A 123 1.18 -0.60 -11.86
C ALA A 123 2.65 -0.99 -12.04
N LEU A 124 3.03 -2.22 -11.69
CA LEU A 124 4.41 -2.70 -11.77
C LEU A 124 4.93 -2.64 -13.22
N PRO A 125 5.93 -1.80 -13.56
CA PRO A 125 6.33 -1.54 -14.93
C PRO A 125 7.18 -2.69 -15.46
N HIS A 126 6.53 -3.64 -16.12
CA HIS A 126 7.13 -4.93 -16.47
C HIS A 126 8.33 -4.81 -17.42
N GLU A 127 8.24 -3.94 -18.42
CA GLU A 127 9.27 -3.77 -19.45
C GLU A 127 10.53 -3.12 -18.87
N PHE A 128 10.36 -2.03 -18.10
CA PHE A 128 11.38 -1.44 -17.23
C PHE A 128 12.08 -2.49 -16.35
N ILE A 129 11.32 -3.25 -15.53
CA ILE A 129 11.92 -4.22 -14.60
C ILE A 129 12.62 -5.38 -15.35
N GLN A 130 12.10 -5.83 -16.50
CA GLN A 130 12.79 -6.81 -17.35
C GLN A 130 14.11 -6.29 -17.92
N ARG A 131 14.16 -5.01 -18.33
CA ARG A 131 15.43 -4.37 -18.73
C ARG A 131 16.40 -4.33 -17.55
N VAL A 132 16.00 -3.69 -16.45
CA VAL A 132 16.82 -3.48 -15.25
C VAL A 132 17.40 -4.80 -14.69
N ALA A 133 16.62 -5.89 -14.69
CA ALA A 133 17.10 -7.21 -14.29
C ALA A 133 18.14 -7.79 -15.26
N ARG A 134 17.88 -7.73 -16.58
CA ARG A 134 18.79 -8.22 -17.64
C ARG A 134 20.09 -7.42 -17.71
N ASP A 135 19.99 -6.11 -17.48
CA ASP A 135 21.13 -5.20 -17.47
C ASP A 135 21.99 -5.38 -16.19
N GLY A 136 21.50 -6.15 -15.21
CA GLY A 136 22.25 -6.68 -14.07
C GLY A 136 22.06 -5.95 -12.75
N GLU A 137 21.18 -4.95 -12.68
CA GLU A 137 21.02 -4.08 -11.49
C GLU A 137 20.47 -4.83 -10.25
N PHE A 138 19.82 -5.98 -10.43
CA PHE A 138 19.39 -6.90 -9.37
C PHE A 138 20.37 -8.08 -9.15
N GLY A 139 21.51 -8.12 -9.85
CA GLY A 139 22.49 -9.21 -9.79
C GLY A 139 22.20 -10.39 -10.74
N GLU A 140 23.18 -11.29 -10.87
CA GLU A 140 23.20 -12.35 -11.89
C GLU A 140 22.01 -13.34 -11.80
N ALA A 141 21.46 -13.59 -10.61
CA ALA A 141 20.33 -14.49 -10.44
C ALA A 141 19.03 -13.92 -11.06
N ALA A 142 18.82 -12.60 -10.97
CA ALA A 142 17.70 -11.91 -11.64
C ALA A 142 17.91 -11.83 -13.16
N LYS A 143 19.15 -11.58 -13.60
CA LYS A 143 19.57 -11.49 -15.01
C LYS A 143 19.37 -12.78 -15.80
N LEU A 144 19.48 -13.94 -15.13
CA LEU A 144 19.21 -15.26 -15.70
C LEU A 144 17.74 -15.70 -15.54
N ALA A 145 16.91 -14.95 -14.80
CA ALA A 145 15.53 -15.33 -14.54
C ALA A 145 14.58 -14.94 -15.68
N THR A 146 13.70 -15.87 -16.08
CA THR A 146 12.58 -15.55 -16.98
C THR A 146 11.46 -14.87 -16.20
N LEU A 147 11.50 -13.55 -16.11
CA LEU A 147 10.49 -12.75 -15.42
C LEU A 147 9.17 -12.72 -16.20
N THR A 148 8.21 -13.56 -15.80
CA THR A 148 6.82 -13.54 -16.30
C THR A 148 5.94 -12.65 -15.42
N LYS A 149 5.04 -11.86 -16.01
CA LYS A 149 4.02 -11.09 -15.26
C LYS A 149 3.31 -11.96 -14.22
N GLU A 150 2.96 -11.37 -13.08
CA GLU A 150 2.33 -12.01 -11.92
C GLU A 150 3.16 -13.09 -11.18
N LYS A 151 4.27 -13.61 -11.74
CA LYS A 151 5.13 -14.62 -11.07
C LYS A 151 6.24 -14.04 -10.20
N TYR A 152 6.59 -12.77 -10.40
CA TYR A 152 7.53 -12.04 -9.55
C TYR A 152 6.85 -10.79 -8.99
N ALA A 153 7.38 -10.31 -7.86
CA ALA A 153 7.03 -9.07 -7.22
C ALA A 153 8.28 -8.21 -7.06
N VAL A 154 8.06 -6.89 -6.93
CA VAL A 154 9.10 -5.94 -6.55
C VAL A 154 8.61 -5.16 -5.34
N GLY A 155 9.50 -4.89 -4.40
CA GLY A 155 9.22 -4.03 -3.27
C GLY A 155 10.23 -2.91 -3.11
N ASN A 156 9.76 -1.67 -2.98
CA ASN A 156 10.59 -0.53 -2.60
C ASN A 156 10.76 -0.57 -1.07
N VAL A 157 12.00 -0.66 -0.59
CA VAL A 157 12.38 -0.75 0.82
C VAL A 157 13.30 0.42 1.16
N PHE A 158 13.03 1.06 2.29
CA PHE A 158 13.84 2.14 2.86
C PHE A 158 14.68 1.59 4.00
N PHE A 159 15.92 2.05 4.07
CA PHE A 159 16.87 1.78 5.14
C PHE A 159 17.45 3.10 5.66
N ASN A 160 17.91 3.13 6.91
CA ASN A 160 18.61 4.29 7.47
C ASN A 160 19.94 4.54 6.74
N LYS A 161 20.02 5.65 5.98
CA LYS A 161 21.20 6.07 5.19
C LYS A 161 22.44 6.36 6.05
N SER A 162 22.25 6.72 7.32
CA SER A 162 23.30 6.98 8.31
C SER A 162 23.80 5.71 9.03
N ALA A 163 23.22 4.54 8.76
CA ALA A 163 23.59 3.26 9.38
C ALA A 163 23.90 2.16 8.32
N PRO A 164 24.88 2.36 7.42
CA PRO A 164 25.15 1.45 6.30
C PRO A 164 25.43 0.00 6.73
N ASP A 165 26.10 -0.21 7.86
CA ASP A 165 26.43 -1.55 8.39
C ASP A 165 25.21 -2.37 8.84
N ALA A 166 24.06 -1.72 9.05
CA ALA A 166 22.79 -2.37 9.35
C ALA A 166 22.10 -2.92 8.08
N ILE A 167 22.36 -2.32 6.91
CA ILE A 167 21.65 -2.62 5.66
C ILE A 167 21.79 -4.10 5.26
N PRO A 168 22.99 -4.72 5.25
CA PRO A 168 23.13 -6.16 4.95
C PRO A 168 22.39 -7.07 5.94
N GLN A 169 22.28 -6.66 7.22
CA GLN A 169 21.64 -7.44 8.27
C GLN A 169 20.10 -7.36 8.19
N ALA A 170 19.59 -6.18 7.82
CA ALA A 170 18.17 -5.95 7.53
C ALA A 170 17.73 -6.71 6.27
N LYS A 171 18.55 -6.70 5.20
CA LYS A 171 18.36 -7.53 4.00
C LYS A 171 18.38 -9.01 4.33
N LYS A 172 19.40 -9.52 5.01
CA LYS A 172 19.46 -10.95 5.40
C LYS A 172 18.22 -11.37 6.21
N THR A 173 17.74 -10.52 7.12
CA THR A 173 16.50 -10.80 7.87
C THR A 173 15.26 -10.84 6.95
N PHE A 174 15.19 -10.02 5.91
CA PHE A 174 14.14 -10.10 4.89
C PHE A 174 14.25 -11.42 4.09
N ASP A 175 15.46 -11.74 3.63
CA ASP A 175 15.74 -12.89 2.76
C ASP A 175 15.46 -14.22 3.50
N ASP A 176 15.96 -14.37 4.74
CA ASP A 176 15.69 -15.51 5.63
C ASP A 176 14.18 -15.74 5.84
N MET A 177 13.41 -14.65 5.94
CA MET A 177 11.98 -14.70 6.17
C MET A 177 11.17 -14.96 4.89
N ALA A 178 11.68 -14.56 3.72
CA ALA A 178 11.10 -14.93 2.43
C ALA A 178 11.31 -16.42 2.15
N GLU A 179 12.52 -16.94 2.36
CA GLU A 179 12.83 -18.37 2.20
C GLU A 179 12.00 -19.24 3.14
N ALA A 180 11.84 -18.82 4.41
CA ALA A 180 10.96 -19.49 5.38
C ALA A 180 9.46 -19.47 5.00
N MET A 181 9.06 -18.67 4.01
CA MET A 181 7.71 -18.66 3.42
C MET A 181 7.63 -19.35 2.04
N GLY A 182 8.73 -19.96 1.56
CA GLY A 182 8.81 -20.58 0.23
C GLY A 182 8.96 -19.59 -0.93
N MET A 183 9.26 -18.32 -0.64
CA MET A 183 9.54 -17.29 -1.65
C MET A 183 11.05 -17.12 -1.84
N LYS A 184 11.46 -16.80 -3.07
CA LYS A 184 12.87 -16.74 -3.48
C LYS A 184 13.27 -15.31 -3.79
N ILE A 185 14.30 -14.80 -3.14
CA ILE A 185 14.88 -13.51 -3.49
C ILE A 185 15.80 -13.70 -4.69
N LEU A 186 15.54 -12.98 -5.78
CA LEU A 186 16.41 -12.94 -6.96
C LEU A 186 17.54 -11.92 -6.81
N GLY A 187 17.33 -10.90 -5.97
CA GLY A 187 18.36 -9.97 -5.55
C GLY A 187 17.82 -8.61 -5.11
N TRP A 188 18.75 -7.72 -4.84
CA TRP A 188 18.54 -6.36 -4.35
C TRP A 188 19.20 -5.36 -5.30
N ARG A 189 18.49 -4.28 -5.61
CA ARG A 189 18.92 -3.17 -6.47
C ARG A 189 18.93 -1.87 -5.67
N ALA A 190 20.08 -1.20 -5.57
CA ALA A 190 20.10 0.18 -5.12
C ALA A 190 19.40 1.07 -6.17
N MET A 191 18.44 1.88 -5.74
CA MET A 191 17.67 2.74 -6.65
C MET A 191 18.49 3.99 -6.99
N PRO A 192 18.55 4.42 -8.27
CA PRO A 192 19.11 5.72 -8.61
C PRO A 192 18.21 6.83 -8.03
N THR A 193 18.78 7.63 -7.13
CA THR A 193 18.08 8.75 -6.48
C THR A 193 18.90 10.03 -6.48
N THR A 194 18.30 11.14 -6.94
CA THR A 194 18.98 12.44 -7.09
C THR A 194 18.55 13.42 -5.99
N ALA A 195 19.33 13.48 -4.91
CA ALA A 195 19.03 14.32 -3.74
C ALA A 195 19.32 15.84 -3.92
N ASN A 196 19.73 16.28 -5.12
CA ASN A 196 20.27 17.62 -5.37
C ASN A 196 19.27 18.77 -5.15
N THR A 197 17.97 18.52 -5.25
CA THR A 197 16.91 19.54 -5.09
C THR A 197 16.21 19.49 -3.73
N LEU A 198 16.63 18.61 -2.81
CA LEU A 198 16.03 18.46 -1.48
C LEU A 198 16.35 19.62 -0.53
N GLY A 199 15.35 20.01 0.26
CA GLY A 199 15.54 20.87 1.42
C GLY A 199 16.30 20.18 2.55
N ALA A 200 16.86 20.99 3.46
CA ALA A 200 17.75 20.50 4.53
C ALA A 200 17.06 19.52 5.48
N THR A 201 15.74 19.66 5.68
CA THR A 201 14.95 18.73 6.51
C THR A 201 14.78 17.38 5.81
N SER A 202 14.38 17.40 4.54
CA SER A 202 14.22 16.20 3.71
C SER A 202 15.54 15.45 3.47
N LEU A 203 16.66 16.16 3.37
CA LEU A 203 17.99 15.57 3.23
C LEU A 203 18.45 14.89 4.52
N ALA A 204 18.10 15.43 5.69
CA ALA A 204 18.45 14.84 6.99
C ALA A 204 17.66 13.56 7.31
N SER A 205 16.49 13.38 6.71
CA SER A 205 15.64 12.17 6.81
C SER A 205 15.73 11.24 5.60
N GLU A 206 16.62 11.53 4.63
CA GLU A 206 16.70 10.81 3.36
C GLU A 206 17.04 9.31 3.57
N PRO A 207 16.16 8.37 3.19
CA PRO A 207 16.43 6.96 3.31
C PRO A 207 17.36 6.48 2.19
N HIS A 208 18.17 5.46 2.47
CA HIS A 208 18.78 4.65 1.43
C HIS A 208 17.70 3.76 0.81
N VAL A 209 17.40 3.95 -0.47
CA VAL A 209 16.28 3.29 -1.16
C VAL A 209 16.77 2.13 -2.00
N GLU A 210 16.19 0.94 -1.79
CA GLU A 210 16.43 -0.22 -2.65
C GLU A 210 15.15 -0.91 -3.10
N GLN A 211 15.26 -1.64 -4.20
CA GLN A 211 14.28 -2.60 -4.66
C GLN A 211 14.71 -4.02 -4.33
N VAL A 212 13.81 -4.80 -3.72
CA VAL A 212 13.94 -6.26 -3.62
C VAL A 212 13.11 -6.92 -4.73
N MET A 213 13.68 -7.90 -5.41
CA MET A 213 12.95 -8.74 -6.38
C MET A 213 12.65 -10.11 -5.77
N VAL A 214 11.35 -10.43 -5.63
CA VAL A 214 10.86 -11.69 -5.08
C VAL A 214 10.24 -12.52 -6.20
N LEU A 215 10.78 -13.71 -6.45
CA LEU A 215 10.19 -14.71 -7.34
C LEU A 215 9.36 -15.69 -6.51
N ASN A 216 8.18 -16.04 -7.02
CA ASN A 216 7.46 -17.23 -6.59
C ASN A 216 7.64 -18.34 -7.64
N GLU A 217 8.11 -19.51 -7.20
CA GLU A 217 8.30 -20.69 -8.03
C GLU A 217 7.13 -21.70 -7.92
N ASP A 218 6.23 -21.58 -6.93
CA ASP A 218 5.03 -22.41 -6.76
C ASP A 218 3.84 -21.91 -7.62
N PRO A 219 3.33 -22.69 -8.60
CA PRO A 219 2.17 -22.31 -9.39
C PRO A 219 0.88 -22.04 -8.58
N GLN A 220 0.74 -22.60 -7.36
CA GLN A 220 -0.45 -22.44 -6.52
C GLN A 220 -0.52 -21.08 -5.81
N LEU A 221 0.64 -20.46 -5.54
CA LEU A 221 0.77 -19.10 -5.01
C LEU A 221 0.70 -18.05 -6.13
N SER A 222 -0.30 -18.13 -7.00
CA SER A 222 -0.51 -17.19 -8.11
C SER A 222 -1.64 -16.17 -7.83
N GLY A 223 -1.64 -15.05 -8.57
CA GLY A 223 -2.65 -14.00 -8.46
C GLY A 223 -2.82 -13.45 -7.04
N ASP A 224 -4.06 -13.44 -6.55
CA ASP A 224 -4.41 -12.94 -5.21
C ASP A 224 -3.76 -13.74 -4.06
N ASN A 225 -3.32 -14.97 -4.29
CA ASN A 225 -2.63 -15.74 -3.25
C ASN A 225 -1.18 -15.27 -3.06
N PHE A 226 -0.50 -14.84 -4.14
CA PHE A 226 0.82 -14.24 -4.03
C PHE A 226 0.75 -12.93 -3.24
N GLU A 227 -0.19 -12.04 -3.58
CA GLU A 227 -0.37 -10.75 -2.92
C GLU A 227 -0.64 -10.87 -1.41
N LYS A 228 -1.31 -11.95 -0.96
CA LYS A 228 -1.53 -12.23 0.47
C LYS A 228 -0.22 -12.61 1.18
N GLU A 229 0.57 -13.50 0.60
CA GLU A 229 1.84 -13.90 1.19
C GLU A 229 2.91 -12.79 1.09
N LEU A 230 2.88 -11.95 0.04
CA LEU A 230 3.69 -10.73 -0.06
C LEU A 230 3.32 -9.69 1.01
N LEU A 231 2.02 -9.46 1.23
CA LEU A 231 1.54 -8.60 2.34
C LEU A 231 1.95 -9.16 3.71
N ARG A 232 1.88 -10.49 3.89
CA ARG A 232 2.30 -11.17 5.11
C ARG A 232 3.81 -11.05 5.32
N LEU A 233 4.62 -11.30 4.29
CA LEU A 233 6.08 -11.12 4.32
C LEU A 233 6.45 -9.68 4.69
N ARG A 234 5.86 -8.70 3.98
CA ARG A 234 6.00 -7.27 4.27
C ARG A 234 5.74 -6.95 5.74
N ASN A 235 4.58 -7.38 6.27
CA ASN A 235 4.19 -7.08 7.64
C ASN A 235 5.11 -7.75 8.66
N MET A 236 5.49 -9.01 8.44
CA MET A 236 6.36 -9.75 9.37
C MET A 236 7.79 -9.21 9.36
N VAL A 237 8.39 -8.96 8.20
CA VAL A 237 9.77 -8.42 8.13
C VAL A 237 9.84 -7.01 8.72
N THR A 238 8.85 -6.16 8.43
CA THR A 238 8.76 -4.81 9.03
C THR A 238 8.72 -4.92 10.56
N ALA A 239 7.81 -5.71 11.12
CA ALA A 239 7.68 -5.91 12.57
C ALA A 239 8.84 -6.68 13.25
N VAL A 240 9.83 -7.18 12.50
CA VAL A 240 11.08 -7.77 13.01
C VAL A 240 12.26 -6.81 12.86
N ASN A 241 12.38 -6.12 11.72
CA ASN A 241 13.48 -5.21 11.44
C ASN A 241 13.36 -3.88 12.20
N GLU A 242 12.15 -3.31 12.36
CA GLU A 242 11.92 -2.08 13.17
C GLU A 242 12.36 -2.23 14.63
N LYS A 243 12.51 -3.47 15.13
CA LYS A 243 13.00 -3.78 16.49
C LYS A 243 14.52 -3.94 16.59
N LYS A 244 15.21 -4.00 15.44
CA LYS A 244 16.67 -4.21 15.32
C LYS A 244 17.39 -2.99 14.73
N PHE A 245 16.72 -2.28 13.82
CA PHE A 245 17.28 -1.26 12.95
C PHE A 245 16.34 -0.06 12.91
N SER A 246 16.87 1.15 13.09
CA SER A 246 16.15 2.39 12.89
C SER A 246 15.77 2.58 11.41
N ASP A 247 14.66 3.26 11.16
CA ASP A 247 14.20 3.75 9.85
C ASP A 247 14.19 2.71 8.72
N PHE A 248 13.98 1.44 9.08
CA PHE A 248 13.65 0.38 8.14
C PHE A 248 12.15 0.42 7.81
N TYR A 249 11.79 0.49 6.53
CA TYR A 249 10.37 0.51 6.13
C TYR A 249 10.15 -0.07 4.73
N VAL A 250 9.26 -1.08 4.63
CA VAL A 250 8.82 -1.64 3.34
C VAL A 250 7.65 -0.81 2.80
N ASN A 251 7.92 0.04 1.81
CA ASN A 251 6.95 0.99 1.24
C ASN A 251 5.88 0.29 0.37
N SER A 252 6.33 -0.58 -0.53
CA SER A 252 5.49 -1.46 -1.33
C SER A 252 6.14 -2.83 -1.44
N LEU A 253 5.36 -3.88 -1.69
CA LEU A 253 5.82 -5.21 -2.06
C LEU A 253 4.62 -5.93 -2.71
N SER A 254 4.62 -6.07 -4.03
CA SER A 254 3.46 -6.56 -4.81
C SER A 254 3.88 -7.07 -6.20
N ASN A 255 3.12 -8.02 -6.75
CA ASN A 255 3.24 -8.45 -8.15
C ASN A 255 2.39 -7.60 -9.12
N ARG A 256 1.65 -6.60 -8.61
CA ARG A 256 0.74 -5.71 -9.37
C ARG A 256 1.14 -4.25 -9.34
N THR A 257 1.67 -3.76 -8.23
CA THR A 257 1.86 -2.32 -7.98
C THR A 257 3.19 -2.01 -7.31
N ILE A 258 3.67 -0.78 -7.48
CA ILE A 258 4.89 -0.28 -6.85
C ILE A 258 4.72 1.21 -6.50
N THR A 259 5.27 1.64 -5.37
CA THR A 259 5.08 2.99 -4.82
C THR A 259 6.38 3.75 -4.75
N TYR A 260 6.46 4.88 -5.44
CA TYR A 260 7.57 5.84 -5.34
C TYR A 260 7.07 7.01 -4.49
N LYS A 261 7.71 7.30 -3.35
CA LYS A 261 7.31 8.39 -2.45
C LYS A 261 8.48 8.83 -1.58
N GLY A 262 8.51 10.09 -1.16
CA GLY A 262 9.47 10.57 -0.17
C GLY A 262 8.98 11.83 0.53
N GLN A 263 9.82 12.38 1.41
CA GLN A 263 9.62 13.71 1.99
C GLN A 263 10.01 14.77 0.94
N LEU A 264 9.16 14.92 -0.06
CA LEU A 264 9.39 15.64 -1.31
C LEU A 264 8.27 16.67 -1.53
N THR A 265 8.57 17.76 -2.26
CA THR A 265 7.52 18.54 -2.94
C THR A 265 6.99 17.75 -4.15
N PRO A 266 5.79 18.06 -4.65
CA PRO A 266 5.23 17.36 -5.82
C PRO A 266 6.09 17.46 -7.09
N GLU A 267 6.81 18.57 -7.28
CA GLU A 267 7.73 18.80 -8.40
C GLU A 267 8.93 17.85 -8.38
N GLN A 268 9.51 17.64 -7.19
CA GLN A 268 10.74 16.86 -7.01
C GLN A 268 10.58 15.37 -7.33
N LEU A 269 9.36 14.81 -7.42
CA LEU A 269 9.17 13.36 -7.50
C LEU A 269 9.85 12.71 -8.73
N PHE A 270 9.78 13.36 -9.90
CA PHE A 270 10.42 12.88 -11.14
C PHE A 270 11.89 13.27 -11.26
N GLU A 271 12.35 14.26 -10.49
CA GLU A 271 13.76 14.63 -10.38
C GLU A 271 14.51 13.67 -9.45
N TYR A 272 13.88 13.31 -8.33
CA TYR A 272 14.47 12.48 -7.28
C TYR A 272 14.52 10.99 -7.68
N TYR A 273 13.59 10.50 -8.51
CA TYR A 273 13.53 9.11 -8.95
C TYR A 273 13.71 8.97 -10.46
N ASP A 274 14.94 8.76 -10.91
CA ASP A 274 15.32 8.56 -12.32
C ASP A 274 14.48 7.48 -13.02
N ASP A 275 14.11 6.41 -12.29
CA ASP A 275 13.20 5.35 -12.72
C ASP A 275 11.90 5.91 -13.36
N LEU A 276 11.27 6.91 -12.72
CA LEU A 276 10.01 7.53 -13.17
C LEU A 276 10.17 8.36 -14.45
N SER A 277 11.40 8.68 -14.84
CA SER A 277 11.75 9.42 -16.05
C SER A 277 12.07 8.50 -17.25
N ALA A 278 12.26 7.20 -17.03
CA ALA A 278 12.54 6.22 -18.10
C ALA A 278 11.44 6.14 -19.18
N LYS A 279 11.76 5.56 -20.35
CA LYS A 279 10.84 5.48 -21.50
C LYS A 279 9.95 4.24 -21.51
N ASP A 280 10.40 3.18 -20.83
CA ASP A 280 9.80 1.84 -20.76
C ASP A 280 9.05 1.58 -19.44
N PHE A 281 8.69 2.66 -18.74
CA PHE A 281 8.01 2.71 -17.45
C PHE A 281 6.50 3.01 -17.60
#